data_AF-A0AAD6D7Z6-F1
#
_entry.id   AF-A0AAD6D7Z6-F1
#
_cell.length_a   1.000
_cell.length_b   1.000
_cell.length_c   1.000
_cell.angle_alpha   90.00
_cell.angle_beta   90.00
_cell.angle_gamma   90.00
#
_symmetry.space_group_name_H-M   'P 1'
#
loop_
_entity.id
_entity.type
_entity.pdbx_description
1 polymer ?
#
loop_
_entity_poly.entity_id
_entity_poly.type
_entity_poly.pdbx_seq_one_letter_code
_entity_poly.pdbx_strand_id
1 'polypeptide(L)'
;MPFNESKIEIAAPPAKVREILLNFSAYPEWHTEWIKSIEIQGDEKTSESLTKGDKVQVNIEGYKFVADVVENTETLFSWQGPPVFTIAGLHKFHIEPTEDGAGTIFTQSETSKGFLSFLFSPSALGKKLRADYEVFNRDLKARAETST
;
A
#
# COMPACT_ATOMS: atom_id res chain seq x y z
N MET A 1 5.01 16.11 -6.17
CA MET A 1 4.80 14.66 -6.00
C MET A 1 4.94 14.01 -7.37
N PRO A 2 5.69 12.92 -7.49
CA PRO A 2 5.65 12.05 -8.67
C PRO A 2 4.20 11.68 -9.02
N PHE A 3 3.88 11.44 -10.29
CA PHE A 3 2.50 11.09 -10.71
C PHE A 3 1.97 9.82 -10.03
N ASN A 4 2.86 8.91 -9.65
CA ASN A 4 2.54 7.61 -9.09
C ASN A 4 2.66 7.59 -7.56
N GLU A 5 2.46 8.74 -6.91
CA GLU A 5 2.63 8.89 -5.47
C GLU A 5 1.45 9.67 -4.87
N SER A 6 1.03 9.29 -3.67
CA SER A 6 0.12 10.06 -2.82
C SER A 6 0.63 10.05 -1.38
N LYS A 7 0.57 11.22 -0.73
CA LYS A 7 1.10 11.43 0.63
C LYS A 7 0.06 12.12 1.49
N ILE A 8 -0.07 11.68 2.75
CA ILE A 8 -0.93 12.28 3.76
C ILE A 8 -0.25 12.25 5.12
N GLU A 9 -0.59 13.20 5.99
CA GLU A 9 -0.23 13.16 7.40
C GLU A 9 -1.38 12.54 8.21
N ILE A 10 -1.06 11.64 9.13
CA ILE A 10 -1.98 10.94 10.01
C ILE A 10 -1.61 11.28 11.46
N ALA A 11 -2.57 11.77 12.24
CA ALA A 11 -2.43 12.10 13.66
C ALA A 11 -2.50 10.83 14.53
N ALA A 12 -1.64 9.86 14.21
CA ALA A 12 -1.43 8.63 14.96
C ALA A 12 0.04 8.20 14.83
N PRO A 13 0.61 7.53 15.85
CA PRO A 13 1.99 7.05 15.79
C PRO A 13 2.22 6.02 14.66
N PRO A 14 3.43 5.93 14.06
CA PRO A 14 3.73 5.00 12.98
C PRO A 14 3.39 3.54 13.28
N ALA A 15 3.63 3.09 14.52
CA ALA A 15 3.30 1.73 14.95
C ALA A 15 1.80 1.42 14.80
N LYS A 16 0.92 2.37 15.16
CA LYS A 16 -0.54 2.21 15.03
C LYS A 16 -0.98 2.18 13.58
N VAL A 17 -0.45 3.09 12.76
CA VAL A 17 -0.75 3.13 11.32
C VAL A 17 -0.32 1.82 10.66
N ARG A 18 0.86 1.32 11.03
CA ARG A 18 1.39 0.05 10.53
C ARG A 18 0.56 -1.16 10.97
N GLU A 19 0.16 -1.22 12.23
CA GLU A 19 -0.71 -2.28 12.76
C GLU A 19 -2.01 -2.38 11.93
N ILE A 20 -2.65 -1.23 11.66
CA ILE A 20 -3.88 -1.18 10.86
C ILE A 20 -3.62 -1.57 9.41
N LEU A 21 -2.55 -1.04 8.81
CA LEU A 21 -2.15 -1.37 7.44
C LEU A 21 -1.90 -2.87 7.26
N LEU A 22 -1.24 -3.52 8.21
CA LEU A 22 -0.93 -4.95 8.11
C LEU A 22 -2.05 -5.86 8.61
N ASN A 23 -3.13 -5.32 9.19
CA ASN A 23 -4.30 -6.11 9.54
C ASN A 23 -5.19 -6.34 8.31
N PHE A 24 -4.71 -7.16 7.38
CA PHE A 24 -5.36 -7.39 6.09
C PHE A 24 -6.78 -7.94 6.22
N SER A 25 -7.05 -8.76 7.25
CA SER A 25 -8.38 -9.29 7.54
C SER A 25 -9.41 -8.20 7.87
N ALA A 26 -8.97 -7.06 8.41
CA ALA A 26 -9.84 -5.95 8.78
C ALA A 26 -10.12 -4.99 7.62
N TYR A 27 -9.50 -5.15 6.44
CA TYR A 27 -9.69 -4.24 5.31
C TYR A 27 -11.18 -4.04 4.96
N PRO A 28 -12.03 -5.10 4.89
CA PRO A 28 -13.45 -4.93 4.60
C PRO A 28 -14.22 -4.03 5.59
N GLU A 29 -13.67 -3.78 6.79
CA GLU A 29 -14.28 -2.90 7.80
C GLU A 29 -14.03 -1.42 7.54
N TRP A 30 -12.93 -1.06 6.87
CA TRP A 30 -12.49 0.33 6.76
C TRP A 30 -12.13 0.79 5.35
N HIS A 31 -11.86 -0.12 4.41
CA HIS A 31 -11.60 0.22 3.01
C HIS A 31 -12.02 -0.88 2.03
N THR A 32 -12.86 -0.54 1.06
CA THR A 32 -13.38 -1.49 0.06
C THR A 32 -13.32 -0.98 -1.38
N GLU A 33 -12.88 0.26 -1.59
CA GLU A 33 -12.95 0.90 -2.91
C GLU A 33 -11.84 0.40 -3.84
N TRP A 34 -10.59 0.37 -3.37
CA TRP A 34 -9.42 0.09 -4.21
C TRP A 34 -8.73 -1.24 -3.84
N ILE A 35 -7.97 -1.31 -2.74
CA ILE A 35 -7.39 -2.59 -2.26
C ILE A 35 -8.44 -3.30 -1.43
N LYS A 36 -9.14 -4.25 -2.04
CA LYS A 36 -10.29 -4.95 -1.42
C LYS A 36 -9.88 -6.04 -0.45
N SER A 37 -8.79 -6.74 -0.73
CA SER A 37 -8.24 -7.75 0.18
C SER A 37 -6.77 -8.02 -0.11
N ILE A 38 -6.06 -8.45 0.93
CA ILE A 38 -4.73 -9.03 0.87
C ILE A 38 -4.79 -10.32 1.70
N GLU A 39 -4.42 -11.44 1.10
CA GLU A 39 -4.44 -12.75 1.75
C GLU A 39 -3.03 -13.33 1.72
N ILE A 40 -2.52 -13.74 2.88
CA ILE A 40 -1.19 -14.35 3.00
C ILE A 40 -1.25 -15.75 2.40
N GLN A 41 -0.28 -16.12 1.56
CA GLN A 41 -0.14 -17.49 1.10
C GLN A 41 0.80 -18.27 2.03
N GLY A 42 0.32 -19.39 2.57
CA GLY A 42 1.04 -20.25 3.51
C GLY A 42 0.43 -20.20 4.91
N ASP A 43 0.41 -21.35 5.57
CA ASP A 43 -0.47 -21.60 6.73
C ASP A 43 0.10 -21.11 8.08
N GLU A 44 1.36 -20.68 8.12
CA GLU A 44 2.07 -20.39 9.39
C GLU A 44 2.51 -18.92 9.54
N LYS A 45 2.23 -18.05 8.56
CA LYS A 45 2.70 -16.66 8.56
C LYS A 45 1.63 -15.65 8.94
N THR A 46 2.01 -14.69 9.77
CA THR A 46 1.27 -13.46 10.03
C THR A 46 1.78 -12.34 9.12
N SER A 47 0.99 -11.28 8.95
CA SER A 47 1.36 -10.13 8.12
C SER A 47 2.62 -9.43 8.63
N GLU A 48 2.84 -9.42 9.94
CA GLU A 48 4.06 -8.89 10.55
C GLU A 48 5.29 -9.76 10.29
N SER A 49 5.10 -11.08 10.15
CA SER A 49 6.20 -12.03 9.89
C SER A 49 6.58 -12.17 8.41
N LEU A 50 5.89 -11.47 7.51
CA LEU A 50 6.19 -11.50 6.08
C LEU A 50 7.59 -10.97 5.82
N THR A 51 8.34 -11.70 5.01
CA THR A 51 9.71 -11.41 4.61
C THR A 51 9.83 -11.41 3.09
N LYS A 52 10.97 -10.95 2.58
CA LYS A 52 11.23 -10.90 1.14
C LYS A 52 11.04 -12.27 0.48
N GLY A 53 10.21 -12.30 -0.57
CA GLY A 53 9.89 -13.51 -1.34
C GLY A 53 8.65 -14.25 -0.88
N ASP A 54 8.07 -13.89 0.27
CA ASP A 54 6.75 -14.37 0.66
C ASP A 54 5.68 -13.85 -0.29
N LYS A 55 4.58 -14.60 -0.41
CA LYS A 55 3.54 -14.32 -1.38
C LYS A 55 2.26 -13.87 -0.70
N VAL A 56 1.65 -12.84 -1.29
CA VAL A 56 0.32 -12.38 -0.90
C VAL A 56 -0.59 -12.37 -2.13
N GLN A 57 -1.81 -12.86 -1.98
CA GLN A 57 -2.87 -12.70 -2.97
C GLN A 57 -3.56 -11.36 -2.74
N VAL A 58 -3.46 -10.46 -3.71
CA VAL A 58 -4.01 -9.11 -3.65
C VAL A 58 -5.22 -9.02 -4.56
N ASN A 59 -6.26 -8.30 -4.12
CA ASN A 59 -7.43 -7.96 -4.91
C ASN A 59 -7.56 -6.44 -5.04
N ILE A 60 -7.23 -5.90 -6.20
CA ILE A 60 -7.42 -4.48 -6.53
C ILE A 60 -8.62 -4.35 -7.46
N GLU A 61 -9.67 -3.68 -7.01
CA GLU A 61 -10.88 -3.41 -7.81
C GLU A 61 -11.52 -4.65 -8.49
N GLY A 62 -11.30 -5.86 -7.96
CA GLY A 62 -11.78 -7.12 -8.55
C GLY A 62 -10.74 -7.88 -9.38
N TYR A 63 -9.61 -7.25 -9.69
CA TYR A 63 -8.46 -7.90 -10.30
C TYR A 63 -7.61 -8.57 -9.21
N LYS A 64 -7.57 -9.91 -9.25
CA LYS A 64 -6.80 -10.74 -8.30
C LYS A 64 -5.46 -11.13 -8.89
N PHE A 65 -4.39 -10.97 -8.12
CA PHE A 65 -3.05 -11.38 -8.50
C PHE A 65 -2.21 -11.78 -7.30
N VAL A 66 -1.12 -12.51 -7.54
CA VAL A 66 -0.13 -12.86 -6.52
C VAL A 66 1.04 -11.89 -6.61
N ALA A 67 1.36 -11.23 -5.51
CA ALA A 67 2.51 -10.33 -5.39
C ALA A 67 3.58 -10.94 -4.48
N ASP A 68 4.84 -10.63 -4.77
CA ASP A 68 5.98 -11.00 -3.93
C ASP A 68 6.26 -9.86 -2.93
N VAL A 69 6.31 -10.16 -1.64
CA VAL A 69 6.75 -9.20 -0.61
C VAL A 69 8.21 -8.86 -0.88
N VAL A 70 8.53 -7.56 -0.86
CA VAL A 70 9.89 -7.05 -1.14
C VAL A 70 10.54 -6.53 0.13
N GLU A 71 9.83 -5.71 0.91
CA GLU A 71 10.28 -5.18 2.20
C GLU A 71 9.10 -5.13 3.18
N ASN A 72 9.38 -5.41 4.45
CA ASN A 72 8.42 -5.34 5.55
C ASN A 72 9.16 -4.94 6.84
N THR A 73 9.45 -3.65 6.95
CA THR A 73 10.14 -3.05 8.10
C THR A 73 9.16 -2.19 8.91
N GLU A 74 9.64 -1.53 9.96
CA GLU A 74 8.83 -0.61 10.76
C GLU A 74 8.32 0.60 9.96
N THR A 75 9.05 1.01 8.93
CA THR A 75 8.76 2.24 8.16
C THR A 75 8.38 1.97 6.71
N LEU A 76 8.41 0.71 6.25
CA LEU A 76 8.13 0.36 4.86
C LEU A 76 7.51 -1.03 4.75
N PHE A 77 6.35 -1.09 4.10
CA PHE A 77 5.82 -2.33 3.54
C PHE A 77 5.77 -2.21 2.02
N SER A 78 6.20 -3.23 1.29
CA SER A 78 6.19 -3.20 -0.18
C SER A 78 6.04 -4.57 -0.81
N TRP A 79 5.44 -4.59 -1.99
CA TRP A 79 5.31 -5.78 -2.81
C TRP A 79 5.62 -5.50 -4.28
N GLN A 80 5.98 -6.55 -4.99
CA GLN A 80 6.13 -6.57 -6.43
C GLN A 80 4.94 -7.31 -7.03
N GLY A 81 4.08 -6.59 -7.75
CA GLY A 81 3.01 -7.21 -8.54
C GLY A 81 3.57 -7.95 -9.76
N PRO A 82 2.81 -8.89 -10.35
CA PRO A 82 3.25 -9.62 -11.53
C PRO A 82 3.35 -8.67 -12.74
N PRO A 83 4.19 -9.01 -13.73
CA PRO A 83 4.26 -8.23 -14.95
C PRO A 83 2.95 -8.34 -15.74
N VAL A 84 2.29 -7.20 -15.99
CA VAL A 84 1.15 -7.09 -16.91
C VAL A 84 1.60 -6.28 -18.12
N PHE A 85 1.53 -6.87 -19.33
CA PHE A 85 2.04 -6.25 -20.57
C PHE A 85 3.47 -5.70 -20.45
N THR A 86 4.38 -6.44 -19.79
CA THR A 86 5.79 -6.09 -19.48
C THR A 86 6.02 -5.06 -18.36
N ILE A 87 4.96 -4.61 -17.68
CA ILE A 87 5.06 -3.66 -16.57
C ILE A 87 4.79 -4.40 -15.27
N ALA A 88 5.81 -4.49 -14.41
CA ALA A 88 5.67 -4.96 -13.04
C ALA A 88 5.77 -3.76 -12.10
N GLY A 89 4.73 -3.56 -11.30
CA GLY A 89 4.65 -2.45 -10.35
C GLY A 89 5.25 -2.83 -8.99
N LEU A 90 6.27 -2.09 -8.54
CA LEU A 90 6.76 -2.14 -7.16
C LEU A 90 5.96 -1.12 -6.36
N HIS A 91 4.98 -1.61 -5.61
CA HIS A 91 4.15 -0.78 -4.74
C HIS A 91 4.78 -0.66 -3.36
N LYS A 92 4.78 0.55 -2.80
CA LYS A 92 5.40 0.86 -1.51
C LYS A 92 4.46 1.68 -0.63
N PHE A 93 4.34 1.27 0.62
CA PHE A 93 3.68 1.97 1.71
C PHE A 93 4.74 2.45 2.70
N HIS A 94 5.08 3.72 2.67
CA HIS A 94 5.99 4.36 3.61
C HIS A 94 5.23 4.87 4.83
N ILE A 95 5.78 4.62 6.02
CA ILE A 95 5.18 4.90 7.33
C ILE A 95 6.21 5.63 8.19
N GLU A 96 6.49 6.88 7.84
CA GLU A 96 7.56 7.66 8.47
C GLU A 96 7.01 8.51 9.62
N PRO A 97 7.73 8.73 10.73
CA PRO A 97 7.28 9.66 11.77
C PRO A 97 7.27 11.11 11.28
N THR A 98 6.39 11.94 11.85
CA THR A 98 6.52 13.40 11.78
C THR A 98 7.76 13.89 12.55
N GLU A 99 8.17 15.15 12.36
CA GLU A 99 9.37 15.70 13.03
C GLU A 99 9.28 15.63 14.57
N ASP A 100 8.08 15.79 15.13
CA ASP A 100 7.81 15.67 16.56
C ASP A 100 7.58 14.22 17.04
N GLY A 101 7.53 13.26 16.11
CA GLY A 101 7.29 11.83 16.35
C GLY A 101 5.86 11.48 16.80
N ALA A 102 4.95 12.45 16.89
CA ALA A 102 3.59 12.24 17.37
C ALA A 102 2.64 11.70 16.29
N GLY A 103 2.95 11.97 15.02
CA GLY A 103 2.15 11.57 13.87
C GLY A 103 2.95 10.73 12.86
N THR A 104 2.29 10.42 11.75
CA THR A 104 2.84 9.62 10.66
C THR A 104 2.69 10.36 9.34
N ILE A 105 3.77 10.45 8.59
CA ILE A 105 3.80 10.76 7.18
C ILE A 105 3.61 9.45 6.40
N PHE A 106 2.39 9.22 5.94
CA PHE A 106 2.06 8.05 5.13
C PHE A 106 2.19 8.37 3.64
N THR A 107 2.98 7.59 2.92
CA THR A 107 3.17 7.78 1.46
C THR A 107 3.00 6.46 0.72
N GLN A 108 2.07 6.45 -0.23
CA GLN A 108 1.94 5.37 -1.21
C GLN A 108 2.66 5.74 -2.49
N SER A 109 3.43 4.81 -3.05
CA SER A 109 4.07 5.01 -4.34
C SER A 109 4.15 3.74 -5.17
N GLU A 110 4.16 3.91 -6.49
CA GLU A 110 4.39 2.83 -7.46
C GLU A 110 5.62 3.14 -8.31
N THR A 111 6.66 2.32 -8.17
CA THR A 111 7.79 2.35 -9.11
C THR A 111 7.60 1.27 -10.16
N SER A 112 7.24 1.68 -11.38
CA SER A 112 7.23 0.77 -12.52
C SER A 112 8.65 0.65 -13.08
N LYS A 113 9.27 -0.53 -13.02
CA LYS A 113 10.50 -0.79 -13.77
C LYS A 113 10.14 -1.19 -15.20
N GLY A 114 10.46 -0.35 -16.19
CA GLY A 114 10.28 -0.71 -17.61
C GLY A 114 10.18 0.49 -18.55
N PHE A 115 10.41 0.23 -19.85
CA PHE A 115 10.35 1.20 -20.96
C PHE A 115 9.00 1.92 -21.10
N LEU A 116 7.93 1.40 -20.48
CA LEU A 116 6.57 1.94 -20.52
C LEU A 116 6.14 2.72 -19.26
N SER A 117 7.07 3.02 -18.33
CA SER A 117 6.76 3.83 -17.13
C SER A 117 6.19 5.21 -17.45
N PHE A 118 6.45 5.74 -18.67
CA PHE A 118 5.88 6.98 -19.17
C PHE A 118 4.35 6.93 -19.38
N LEU A 119 3.73 5.76 -19.52
CA LEU A 119 2.27 5.63 -19.67
C LEU A 119 1.50 6.01 -18.40
N PHE A 120 2.17 6.02 -17.24
CA PHE A 120 1.60 6.48 -15.97
C PHE A 120 1.83 8.00 -15.73
N SER A 121 2.47 8.70 -16.68
CA SER A 121 2.59 10.17 -16.75
C SER A 121 1.43 10.77 -17.59
N PRO A 122 1.01 12.04 -17.39
CA PRO A 122 -0.34 12.56 -17.10
C PRO A 122 -1.54 11.96 -17.89
N SER A 123 -1.59 10.65 -18.03
CA SER A 123 -2.66 9.91 -18.68
C SER A 123 -3.84 9.79 -17.73
N ALA A 124 -5.02 9.44 -18.28
CA ALA A 124 -6.19 9.15 -17.46
C ALA A 124 -5.92 8.02 -16.45
N LEU A 125 -5.07 7.05 -16.82
CA LEU A 125 -4.70 5.94 -15.95
C LEU A 125 -3.86 6.39 -14.76
N GLY A 126 -2.85 7.24 -14.97
CA GLY A 126 -2.05 7.80 -13.87
C GLY A 126 -2.88 8.66 -12.91
N LYS A 127 -3.82 9.45 -13.45
CA LYS A 127 -4.76 10.25 -12.62
C LYS A 127 -5.68 9.36 -11.78
N LYS A 128 -6.23 8.29 -12.37
CA LYS A 128 -7.06 7.33 -11.63
C LYS A 128 -6.26 6.67 -10.52
N LEU A 129 -5.08 6.13 -10.82
CA LEU A 129 -4.23 5.46 -9.84
C LEU A 129 -3.91 6.37 -8.64
N ARG A 130 -3.57 7.63 -8.91
CA ARG A 130 -3.35 8.61 -7.85
C ARG A 130 -4.61 8.84 -7.00
N ALA A 131 -5.78 8.97 -7.62
CA ALA A 131 -7.04 9.15 -6.91
C ALA A 131 -7.37 7.94 -6.02
N ASP A 132 -7.10 6.72 -6.50
CA ASP A 132 -7.27 5.49 -5.72
C ASP A 132 -6.35 5.50 -4.48
N TYR A 133 -5.11 5.99 -4.61
CA TYR A 133 -4.19 6.11 -3.48
C TYR A 133 -4.65 7.16 -2.47
N GLU A 134 -5.16 8.29 -2.95
CA GLU A 134 -5.73 9.36 -2.11
C GLU A 134 -6.94 8.85 -1.30
N VAL A 135 -7.81 8.03 -1.91
CA VAL A 135 -8.95 7.39 -1.24
C VAL A 135 -8.46 6.46 -0.12
N PHE A 136 -7.55 5.53 -0.42
CA PHE A 136 -7.01 4.61 0.59
C PHE A 136 -6.29 5.33 1.73
N ASN A 137 -5.46 6.34 1.40
CA ASN A 137 -4.76 7.17 2.38
C ASN A 137 -5.73 7.83 3.36
N ARG A 138 -6.82 8.39 2.85
CA ARG A 138 -7.86 9.04 3.65
C ARG A 138 -8.57 8.05 4.56
N ASP A 139 -8.92 6.87 4.06
CA ASP A 139 -9.64 5.87 4.84
C ASP A 139 -8.73 5.28 5.94
N LEU A 140 -7.45 5.01 5.63
CA LEU A 140 -6.46 4.59 6.61
C LEU A 140 -6.26 5.66 7.70
N LYS A 141 -6.17 6.94 7.30
CA LYS A 141 -6.09 8.06 8.25
C LYS A 141 -7.29 8.06 9.19
N ALA A 142 -8.51 8.01 8.64
CA ALA A 142 -9.73 8.01 9.43
C ALA A 142 -9.78 6.84 10.41
N ARG A 143 -9.37 5.65 9.99
CA ARG A 143 -9.29 4.47 10.87
C ARG A 143 -8.24 4.64 11.98
N ALA A 144 -7.05 5.14 11.65
CA ALA A 144 -5.96 5.31 12.60
C ALA A 144 -6.22 6.38 13.65
N GLU A 145 -6.91 7.47 13.28
CA GLU A 145 -7.21 8.59 14.19
C GLU A 145 -8.42 8.33 15.09
N THR A 146 -9.24 7.32 14.79
CA THR A 146 -10.43 6.97 15.58
C THR A 146 -10.24 5.73 16.45
N SER A 147 -9.28 4.87 16.12
CA SER A 147 -8.99 3.65 16.88
C SER A 147 -8.15 4.01 18.11
N THR A 148 -8.80 4.13 19.27
CA THR A 148 -8.15 4.41 20.57
C THR A 148 -7.28 3.24 21.03
#